data_AF-A0A8C5N4A1-F1
#
_entry.id   AF-A0A8C5N4A1-F1
#
_cell.length_a   1.000
_cell.length_b   1.000
_cell.length_c   1.000
_cell.angle_alpha   90.00
_cell.angle_beta   90.00
_cell.angle_gamma   90.00
#
_symmetry.space_group_name_H-M   'P 1'
#
loop_
_entity.id
_entity.type
_entity.pdbx_description
1 polymer ?
#
loop_
_entity_poly.entity_id
_entity_poly.type
_entity_poly.pdbx_seq_one_letter_code
_entity_poly.pdbx_strand_id
1 'polypeptide(L)'
;MAPPDFTGTWNMVSNENMEGFMQSIGIDFVLRKMAKLMKPQKVIQQNGDVFTIRTISSLRNYAIEFTVGKEFDEETKGVDNQKLKSLVTWDNGRLVCVQIGEKKNRGWVHWLEGDDLHLIQRQTATKHTKQK
;
A
#
# COMPACT_ATOMS: atom_id res chain seq x y z
N MET A 1 -0.69 -18.89 17.53
CA MET A 1 -1.40 -17.64 17.91
C MET A 1 -2.36 -17.30 16.79
N ALA A 2 -3.53 -16.77 17.12
CA ALA A 2 -4.43 -16.24 16.09
C ALA A 2 -3.76 -15.07 15.36
N PRO A 3 -4.07 -14.83 14.07
CA PRO A 3 -3.61 -13.64 13.37
C PRO A 3 -4.05 -12.36 14.11
N PRO A 4 -3.28 -11.27 14.06
CA PRO A 4 -3.70 -10.00 14.65
C PRO A 4 -4.99 -9.47 13.99
N ASP A 5 -5.78 -8.71 14.76
CA ASP A 5 -6.95 -8.00 14.26
C ASP A 5 -6.57 -6.56 13.90
N PHE A 6 -6.64 -6.23 12.60
CA PHE A 6 -6.33 -4.92 12.06
C PHE A 6 -7.55 -3.99 12.01
N THR A 7 -8.73 -4.46 12.43
CA THR A 7 -9.98 -3.69 12.36
C THR A 7 -9.85 -2.37 13.11
N GLY A 8 -10.16 -1.27 12.42
CA GLY A 8 -10.09 0.04 13.04
C GLY A 8 -10.01 1.19 12.06
N THR A 9 -10.02 2.39 12.64
CA THR A 9 -9.81 3.65 11.95
C THR A 9 -8.47 4.24 12.40
N TRP A 10 -7.54 4.35 11.46
CA TRP A 10 -6.15 4.67 11.71
C TRP A 10 -5.82 6.03 11.08
N ASN A 11 -5.41 6.99 11.91
CA ASN A 11 -5.00 8.31 11.46
C ASN A 11 -3.48 8.33 11.24
N MET A 12 -3.03 8.91 10.13
CA MET A 12 -1.59 9.02 9.86
C MET A 12 -0.90 9.92 10.90
N VAL A 13 0.08 9.35 11.60
CA VAL A 13 0.93 10.05 12.58
C VAL A 13 2.21 10.56 11.93
N SER A 14 2.88 9.70 11.15
CA SER A 14 4.13 10.00 10.45
C SER A 14 4.16 9.37 9.05
N ASN A 15 5.03 9.88 8.19
CA ASN A 15 5.23 9.34 6.85
C ASN A 15 6.64 9.68 6.34
N GLU A 16 7.44 8.66 6.09
CA GLU A 16 8.83 8.80 5.67
C GLU A 16 8.99 8.41 4.19
N ASN A 17 9.81 9.17 3.46
CA ASN A 17 10.17 8.90 2.06
C ASN A 17 8.99 8.74 1.07
N MET A 18 7.82 9.32 1.37
CA MET A 18 6.66 9.26 0.48
C MET A 18 6.95 9.82 -0.93
N GLU A 19 7.69 10.93 -1.01
CA GLU A 19 8.03 11.56 -2.29
C GLU A 19 8.90 10.66 -3.17
N GLY A 20 9.87 9.96 -2.57
CA GLY A 20 10.73 9.01 -3.27
C GLY A 20 9.93 7.79 -3.77
N PHE A 21 9.04 7.26 -2.93
CA PHE A 21 8.13 6.18 -3.35
C PHE A 21 7.23 6.62 -4.52
N MET A 22 6.54 7.76 -4.40
CA MET A 22 5.64 8.26 -5.44
C MET A 22 6.38 8.55 -6.75
N GLN A 23 7.61 9.08 -6.68
CA GLN A 23 8.45 9.26 -7.85
C GLN A 23 8.79 7.92 -8.52
N SER A 24 9.11 6.91 -7.72
CA SER A 24 9.49 5.58 -8.21
C SER A 24 8.35 4.91 -9.00
N ILE A 25 7.09 5.11 -8.58
CA ILE A 25 5.90 4.61 -9.28
C ILE A 25 5.41 5.54 -10.40
N GLY A 26 6.09 6.67 -10.65
CA GLY A 26 5.82 7.54 -11.80
C GLY A 26 4.72 8.58 -11.59
N ILE A 27 4.35 8.90 -10.35
CA ILE A 27 3.42 10.01 -10.06
C ILE A 27 4.09 11.33 -10.39
N ASP A 28 3.39 12.26 -11.04
CA ASP A 28 3.95 13.55 -11.44
C ASP A 28 4.34 14.46 -10.26
N PHE A 29 5.24 15.41 -10.51
CA PHE A 29 5.79 16.28 -9.46
C PHE A 29 4.73 17.10 -8.71
N VAL A 30 3.70 17.57 -9.40
CA VAL A 30 2.66 18.43 -8.80
C VAL A 30 1.81 17.61 -7.84
N LEU A 31 1.36 16.43 -8.25
CA LEU A 31 0.62 15.51 -7.39
C LEU A 31 1.44 15.07 -6.18
N ARG A 32 2.75 14.82 -6.34
CA ARG A 32 3.64 14.51 -5.22
C ARG A 32 3.71 15.63 -4.19
N LYS A 33 3.79 16.89 -4.63
CA LYS A 33 3.81 18.04 -3.71
C LYS A 33 2.49 18.20 -2.96
N MET A 34 1.35 18.01 -3.64
CA MET A 34 0.04 18.05 -2.99
C MET A 34 -0.10 16.94 -1.96
N ALA A 35 0.29 15.71 -2.30
CA ALA A 35 0.15 14.56 -1.42
C ALA A 35 0.92 14.73 -0.09
N LYS A 36 2.08 15.41 -0.09
CA LYS A 36 2.88 15.69 1.14
C LYS A 36 2.14 16.52 2.19
N LEU A 37 1.14 17.30 1.78
CA LEU A 37 0.35 18.12 2.70
C LEU A 37 -0.83 17.34 3.30
N MET A 38 -1.05 16.10 2.85
CA MET A 38 -2.21 15.30 3.22
C MET A 38 -1.88 14.33 4.34
N LYS A 39 -2.87 14.10 5.20
CA LYS A 39 -2.84 13.08 6.26
C LYS A 39 -3.97 12.10 6.01
N PRO A 40 -3.78 11.09 5.14
CA PRO A 40 -4.84 10.14 4.87
C PRO A 40 -5.21 9.34 6.12
N GLN A 41 -6.48 8.96 6.20
CA GLN A 41 -7.02 8.03 7.18
C GLN A 41 -7.15 6.65 6.53
N LYS A 42 -6.85 5.58 7.27
CA LYS A 42 -7.13 4.21 6.86
C LYS A 42 -8.29 3.65 7.66
N VAL A 43 -9.26 3.04 6.99
CA VAL A 43 -10.33 2.28 7.61
C VAL A 43 -10.17 0.83 7.17
N ILE A 44 -9.95 -0.06 8.13
CA ILE A 44 -9.75 -1.48 7.90
C ILE A 44 -10.92 -2.24 8.53
N GLN A 45 -11.50 -3.14 7.75
CA GLN A 45 -12.50 -4.11 8.21
C GLN A 45 -11.94 -5.51 7.94
N GLN A 46 -11.78 -6.32 8.99
CA GLN A 46 -11.29 -7.69 8.91
C GLN A 46 -12.38 -8.66 9.37
N ASN A 47 -12.73 -9.62 8.52
CA ASN A 47 -13.62 -10.73 8.86
C ASN A 47 -12.93 -12.05 8.50
N GLY A 48 -12.21 -12.61 9.48
CA GLY A 48 -11.30 -13.72 9.24
C GLY A 48 -10.21 -13.32 8.23
N ASP A 49 -10.18 -13.99 7.09
CA ASP A 49 -9.25 -13.71 5.99
C ASP A 49 -9.80 -12.72 4.95
N VAL A 50 -11.04 -12.24 5.10
CA VAL A 50 -11.64 -11.25 4.20
C VAL A 50 -11.35 -9.85 4.73
N PHE A 51 -10.71 -9.02 3.91
CA PHE A 51 -10.30 -7.68 4.27
C PHE A 51 -10.88 -6.65 3.31
N THR A 52 -11.32 -5.53 3.88
CA THR A 52 -11.57 -4.28 3.17
C THR A 52 -10.68 -3.20 3.76
N ILE A 53 -9.79 -2.63 2.94
CA ILE A 53 -8.91 -1.53 3.34
C ILE A 53 -9.27 -0.31 2.51
N ARG A 54 -9.67 0.77 3.18
CA ARG A 54 -9.97 2.08 2.57
C ARG A 54 -8.93 3.09 3.02
N THR A 55 -8.28 3.76 2.08
CA THR A 55 -7.40 4.92 2.33
C THR A 55 -8.13 6.16 1.86
N ILE A 56 -8.40 7.08 2.78
CA ILE A 56 -9.27 8.25 2.59
C ILE A 56 -8.41 9.50 2.71
N SER A 57 -8.48 10.40 1.71
CA SER A 57 -7.80 11.70 1.75
C SER A 57 -8.64 12.78 1.06
N SER A 58 -8.26 14.05 1.22
CA SER A 58 -8.94 15.17 0.56
C SER A 58 -8.80 15.17 -0.97
N LEU A 59 -7.81 14.48 -1.53
CA LEU A 59 -7.54 14.45 -2.97
C LEU A 59 -8.09 13.19 -3.65
N ARG A 60 -7.78 12.03 -3.08
CA ARG A 60 -8.11 10.72 -3.65
C ARG A 60 -8.44 9.73 -2.55
N ASN A 61 -9.49 8.96 -2.78
CA ASN A 61 -9.85 7.81 -1.97
C ASN A 61 -9.53 6.55 -2.76
N TYR A 62 -8.97 5.56 -2.06
CA TYR A 62 -8.56 4.28 -2.64
C TYR A 62 -9.05 3.15 -1.76
N ALA A 63 -9.57 2.09 -2.34
CA ALA A 63 -10.05 0.93 -1.60
C ALA A 63 -9.64 -0.37 -2.28
N ILE A 64 -9.29 -1.36 -1.47
CA ILE A 64 -9.08 -2.74 -1.90
C ILE A 64 -9.94 -3.66 -1.05
N GLU A 65 -10.48 -4.69 -1.68
CA GLU A 65 -11.15 -5.82 -1.04
C GLU A 65 -10.45 -7.09 -1.51
N PHE A 66 -10.06 -7.94 -0.57
CA PHE A 66 -9.34 -9.16 -0.87
C PHE A 66 -9.59 -10.25 0.16
N THR A 67 -9.28 -11.49 -0.22
CA THR A 67 -9.16 -12.61 0.71
C THR A 67 -7.69 -12.99 0.82
N VAL A 68 -7.16 -13.11 2.02
CA VAL A 68 -5.77 -13.54 2.24
C VAL A 68 -5.52 -14.90 1.59
N GLY A 69 -4.40 -15.03 0.88
CA GLY A 69 -4.02 -16.23 0.14
C GLY A 69 -4.69 -16.38 -1.23
N LYS A 70 -5.53 -15.43 -1.66
CA LYS A 70 -6.15 -15.42 -3.00
C LYS A 70 -5.67 -14.23 -3.81
N GLU A 71 -5.30 -14.49 -5.06
CA GLU A 71 -4.99 -13.43 -6.01
C GLU A 71 -6.25 -12.67 -6.42
N PHE A 72 -6.12 -11.36 -6.65
CA PHE A 72 -7.19 -10.51 -7.15
C PHE A 72 -6.63 -9.48 -8.13
N ASP A 73 -7.50 -8.98 -9.02
CA ASP A 73 -7.17 -7.87 -9.90
C ASP A 73 -7.33 -6.55 -9.15
N GLU A 74 -6.28 -5.71 -9.16
CA GLU A 74 -6.22 -4.43 -8.48
C GLU A 74 -6.04 -3.30 -9.50
N GLU A 75 -6.86 -2.24 -9.40
CA GLU A 75 -6.73 -1.04 -10.22
C GLU A 75 -6.37 0.17 -9.37
N THR A 76 -5.16 0.71 -9.54
CA THR A 76 -4.64 1.83 -8.73
C THR A 76 -5.04 3.19 -9.31
N LYS A 77 -6.32 3.31 -9.72
CA LYS A 77 -6.89 4.54 -10.28
C LYS A 77 -6.74 5.70 -9.30
N GLY A 78 -6.24 6.83 -9.82
CA GLY A 78 -5.98 8.02 -9.01
C GLY A 78 -4.71 7.97 -8.16
N VAL A 79 -3.94 6.88 -8.23
CA VAL A 79 -2.58 6.79 -7.69
C VAL A 79 -1.59 6.86 -8.86
N ASP A 80 -1.37 5.74 -9.53
CA ASP A 80 -0.50 5.63 -10.71
C ASP A 80 -1.20 4.97 -11.92
N ASN A 81 -2.51 4.75 -11.82
CA ASN A 81 -3.39 4.27 -12.91
C ASN A 81 -2.94 2.95 -13.55
N GLN A 82 -2.43 2.03 -12.73
CA GLN A 82 -1.96 0.72 -13.18
C GLN A 82 -3.02 -0.36 -12.92
N LYS A 83 -2.98 -1.41 -13.74
CA LYS A 83 -3.69 -2.68 -13.49
C LYS A 83 -2.69 -3.70 -12.99
N LEU A 84 -2.96 -4.31 -11.85
CA LEU A 84 -2.06 -5.20 -11.14
C LEU A 84 -2.78 -6.51 -10.83
N LYS A 85 -2.01 -7.59 -10.70
CA LYS A 85 -2.44 -8.79 -9.97
C LYS A 85 -1.80 -8.77 -8.59
N SER A 86 -2.61 -8.86 -7.56
CA SER A 86 -2.16 -8.67 -6.18
C SER A 86 -2.48 -9.89 -5.35
N LEU A 87 -1.54 -10.24 -4.47
CA LEU A 87 -1.65 -11.36 -3.54
C LEU A 87 -1.24 -10.88 -2.16
N VAL A 88 -2.14 -11.01 -1.18
CA VAL A 88 -1.85 -10.73 0.23
C VAL A 88 -1.71 -12.05 0.97
N THR A 89 -0.67 -12.17 1.80
CA THR A 89 -0.36 -13.35 2.60
C THR A 89 0.02 -12.97 4.02
N TRP A 90 -0.11 -13.92 4.95
CA TRP A 90 0.39 -13.77 6.31
C TRP A 90 1.88 -14.15 6.39
N ASP A 91 2.68 -13.31 7.04
CA ASP A 91 4.07 -13.59 7.39
C ASP A 91 4.32 -13.13 8.83
N ASN A 92 4.41 -14.07 9.77
CA ASN A 92 4.72 -13.81 11.19
C ASN A 92 3.86 -12.67 11.82
N GLY A 93 2.54 -12.71 11.59
CA GLY A 93 1.59 -11.70 12.09
C GLY A 93 1.53 -10.42 11.26
N ARG A 94 2.23 -10.37 10.12
CA ARG A 94 2.22 -9.25 9.17
C ARG A 94 1.40 -9.61 7.93
N LEU A 95 0.71 -8.61 7.37
CA LEU A 95 0.10 -8.72 6.06
C LEU A 95 1.11 -8.28 5.00
N VAL A 96 1.53 -9.21 4.15
CA VAL A 96 2.49 -8.97 3.07
C VAL A 96 1.76 -9.04 1.74
N CYS A 97 1.78 -7.93 0.99
CA CYS A 97 1.21 -7.84 -0.34
C CYS A 97 2.30 -7.77 -1.41
N VAL A 98 2.18 -8.62 -2.42
CA VAL A 98 2.95 -8.55 -3.66
C VAL A 98 2.01 -8.05 -4.77
N GLN A 99 2.47 -7.05 -5.52
CA GLN A 99 1.72 -6.45 -6.62
C GLN A 99 2.49 -6.67 -7.93
N ILE A 100 1.93 -7.46 -8.84
CA ILE A 100 2.53 -7.81 -10.13
C ILE A 100 1.91 -6.91 -11.20
N GLY A 101 2.76 -6.16 -11.90
CA GLY A 101 2.36 -5.29 -13.01
C GLY A 101 3.56 -4.75 -13.77
N GLU A 102 3.44 -3.58 -14.38
CA GLU A 102 4.52 -2.95 -15.15
C GLU A 102 5.76 -2.66 -14.28
N LYS A 103 5.53 -2.23 -13.02
CA LYS A 103 6.61 -1.92 -12.06
C LYS A 103 7.01 -3.17 -11.28
N LYS A 104 8.30 -3.51 -11.32
CA LYS A 104 8.87 -4.67 -10.60
C LYS A 104 8.98 -4.42 -9.09
N ASN A 105 8.96 -5.51 -8.32
CA ASN A 105 9.14 -5.52 -6.86
C ASN A 105 8.22 -4.52 -6.13
N ARG A 106 6.99 -4.39 -6.62
CA ARG A 106 5.97 -3.54 -6.02
C ARG A 106 5.20 -4.32 -4.97
N GLY A 107 4.91 -3.69 -3.84
CA GLY A 107 4.13 -4.31 -2.78
C GLY A 107 4.08 -3.46 -1.53
N TRP A 108 3.53 -4.03 -0.47
CA TRP A 108 3.48 -3.39 0.83
C TRP A 108 3.44 -4.41 1.97
N VAL A 109 3.77 -3.95 3.18
CA VAL A 109 3.66 -4.74 4.41
C VAL A 109 2.96 -3.93 5.48
N HIS A 110 1.92 -4.50 6.08
CA HIS A 110 1.22 -3.97 7.25
C HIS A 110 1.50 -4.83 8.48
N TRP A 111 1.74 -4.19 9.63
CA TRP A 111 1.85 -4.87 10.93
C TRP A 111 1.39 -3.96 12.06
N LEU A 112 1.07 -4.56 13.20
CA LEU A 112 0.73 -3.86 14.43
C LEU A 112 1.90 -3.93 15.41
N GLU A 113 2.15 -2.82 16.11
CA GLU A 113 3.08 -2.75 17.23
C GLU A 113 2.40 -1.94 18.35
N GLY A 114 1.95 -2.62 19.40
CA GLY A 114 1.08 -1.99 20.40
C GLY A 114 -0.21 -1.45 19.76
N ASP A 115 -0.47 -0.16 19.93
CA ASP A 115 -1.63 0.55 19.39
C ASP A 115 -1.35 1.21 18.04
N ASP A 116 -0.18 0.96 17.43
CA ASP A 116 0.22 1.57 16.17
C ASP A 116 0.05 0.62 14.98
N LEU A 117 -0.54 1.14 13.89
CA LEU A 117 -0.56 0.49 12.58
C LEU A 117 0.60 0.99 11.73
N HIS A 118 1.51 0.09 11.40
CA HIS A 118 2.64 0.38 10.53
C HIS A 118 2.37 -0.04 9.09
N LEU A 119 2.98 0.68 8.15
CA LEU A 119 2.96 0.40 6.72
C LEU A 119 4.34 0.66 6.11
N ILE A 120 4.88 -0.30 5.37
CA ILE A 120 5.98 -0.07 4.44
C ILE A 120 5.47 -0.30 3.02
N GLN A 121 5.66 0.69 2.15
CA GLN A 121 5.45 0.54 0.71
C GLN A 121 6.78 0.28 0.02
N ARG A 122 6.79 -0.68 -0.91
CA ARG A 122 8.00 -1.12 -1.59
C ARG A 122 7.83 -0.94 -3.09
N GLN A 123 8.84 -0.35 -3.70
CA GLN A 123 9.10 -0.45 -5.13
C GLN A 123 10.59 -0.19 -5.34
N THR A 124 11.29 -1.10 -6.04
CA THR A 124 12.67 -0.83 -6.47
C THR A 124 12.66 -0.48 -7.95
N ALA A 125 13.05 0.75 -8.29
CA ALA A 125 13.43 1.09 -9.65
C ALA A 125 14.69 0.29 -10.02
N THR A 126 14.61 -0.60 -11.02
CA THR A 126 15.80 -1.26 -11.55
C THR A 126 16.62 -0.24 -12.33
N LYS A 127 17.74 0.25 -11.77
CA LYS A 127 18.73 1.00 -12.57
C LYS A 127 19.44 0.02 -13.49
N HIS A 128 19.18 0.13 -14.79
CA HIS A 128 20.02 -0.49 -15.81
C HIS A 128 21.04 0.55 -16.26
N THR A 129 22.32 0.31 -16.00
CA THR A 129 23.40 1.19 -16.45
C THR A 129 24.37 0.33 -17.24
N LYS A 130 24.43 0.53 -18.55
CA LYS A 130 25.43 -0.06 -19.43
C LYS A 130 26.49 1.02 -19.67
N GLN A 131 27.72 0.78 -19.21
CA GLN A 131 28.86 1.67 -19.43
C GLN A 131 29.75 1.07 -20.53
N LYS A 132 30.44 1.94 -21.28
CA LYS A 132 31.51 1.56 -22.21
C LYS A 132 32.84 1.56 -21.47
#